data_AF-A0A367L4H5-F1
#
_entry.id   AF-A0A367L4H5-F1
#
_cell.length_a   1.000
_cell.length_b   1.000
_cell.length_c   1.000
_cell.angle_alpha   90.00
_cell.angle_beta   90.00
_cell.angle_gamma   90.00
#
_symmetry.space_group_name_H-M   'P 1'
#
loop_
_entity.id
_entity.type
_entity.pdbx_description
1 polymer ?
#
loop_
_entity_poly.entity_id
_entity_poly.type
_entity_poly.pdbx_seq_one_letter_code
_entity_poly.pdbx_strand_id
1 'polypeptide(L)'
;MSSLNSLNAASEDRKARLAKLRGLKRKQPTEDVAPEPEQQQSDQPLEPEQQAEPDVARQYLSGRNYDFETRGPKLGFESMPNKGLERPTLEEQAADVAADVEKRAAQEAQDDKGIDLLKLQPKKPNWDLKRNLEKKMGILNVRTDNAIANLVRQRIASSQKGGDAYARPTEGEPAEVDGLALVEGLRIREKEGEGEERRERDEDEALMMGE
;
A
#
# COMPACT_ATOMS: atom_id res chain seq x y z
N MET A 1 15.52 -31.25 51.08
CA MET A 1 14.50 -32.27 51.43
C MET A 1 13.18 -32.17 50.64
N SER A 2 12.85 -31.06 49.95
CA SER A 2 11.53 -30.90 49.28
C SER A 2 11.38 -31.63 47.92
N SER A 3 12.47 -31.82 47.17
CA SER A 3 12.45 -32.46 45.84
C SER A 3 11.99 -33.93 45.87
N LEU A 4 12.48 -34.71 46.83
CA LEU A 4 12.13 -36.15 46.98
C LEU A 4 10.64 -36.35 47.24
N ASN A 5 10.01 -35.45 48.01
CA ASN A 5 8.58 -35.51 48.26
C ASN A 5 7.76 -35.21 47.00
N SER A 6 8.22 -34.28 46.16
CA SER A 6 7.55 -33.99 44.87
C SER A 6 7.62 -35.16 43.89
N LEU A 7 8.77 -35.85 43.84
CA LEU A 7 8.97 -37.01 42.97
C LEU A 7 8.13 -38.21 43.43
N ASN A 8 8.04 -38.43 44.75
CA ASN A 8 7.17 -39.46 45.31
C ASN A 8 5.70 -39.19 45.01
N ALA A 9 5.22 -37.94 45.18
CA ALA A 9 3.85 -37.55 44.84
C ALA A 9 3.51 -37.78 43.36
N ALA A 10 4.41 -37.39 42.44
CA ALA A 10 4.23 -37.63 41.01
C ALA A 10 4.18 -39.14 40.66
N SER A 11 4.92 -39.97 41.40
CA SER A 11 4.91 -41.42 41.21
C SER A 11 3.58 -42.06 41.65
N GLU A 12 2.99 -41.56 42.74
CA GLU A 12 1.71 -42.02 43.27
C GLU A 12 0.56 -41.65 42.34
N ASP A 13 0.57 -40.43 41.79
CA ASP A 13 -0.40 -39.98 40.79
C ASP A 13 -0.40 -40.84 39.52
N ARG A 14 0.79 -41.24 39.05
CA ARG A 14 0.92 -42.14 37.89
C ARG A 14 0.37 -43.53 38.19
N LYS A 15 0.65 -44.07 39.38
CA LYS A 15 0.11 -45.38 39.82
C LYS A 15 -1.42 -45.33 39.92
N ALA A 16 -1.98 -44.27 40.49
CA ALA A 16 -3.43 -44.07 40.58
C ALA A 16 -4.10 -43.97 39.19
N ARG A 17 -3.50 -43.24 38.24
CA ARG A 17 -3.98 -43.18 36.85
C ARG A 17 -3.96 -44.55 36.17
N LEU A 18 -2.89 -45.32 36.34
CA LEU A 18 -2.78 -46.66 35.74
C LEU A 18 -3.79 -47.64 36.35
N ALA A 19 -4.05 -47.58 37.65
CA ALA A 19 -5.07 -48.41 38.29
C ALA A 19 -6.48 -48.11 37.73
N LYS A 20 -6.82 -46.83 37.53
CA LYS A 20 -8.08 -46.41 36.89
C LYS A 20 -8.19 -46.97 35.47
N LEU A 21 -7.12 -46.91 34.68
CA LEU A 21 -7.10 -47.44 33.31
C LEU A 21 -7.18 -48.98 33.24
N ARG A 22 -6.63 -49.68 34.24
CA ARG A 22 -6.72 -51.15 34.33
C ARG A 22 -8.13 -51.63 34.62
N GLY A 23 -8.92 -50.87 35.40
CA GLY A 23 -10.32 -51.16 35.67
C GLY A 23 -11.23 -51.04 34.44
N LEU A 24 -10.92 -50.13 33.50
CA LEU A 24 -11.71 -49.93 32.29
C LEU A 24 -11.51 -51.04 31.23
N LYS A 25 -10.29 -51.59 31.10
CA LYS A 25 -10.02 -52.65 30.10
C LYS A 25 -10.63 -54.02 30.46
N ARG A 26 -10.98 -54.26 31.72
CA ARG A 26 -11.52 -55.56 32.18
C ARG A 26 -13.05 -55.66 32.11
N LYS A 27 -13.74 -54.64 31.57
CA LYS A 27 -15.21 -54.55 31.50
C LYS A 27 -15.79 -54.59 30.07
N GLN A 28 -15.05 -55.09 29.08
CA GLN A 28 -15.67 -55.51 27.80
C GLN A 28 -15.80 -57.05 27.79
N PRO A 29 -17.03 -57.61 27.89
CA PRO A 29 -17.28 -58.99 27.51
C PRO A 29 -17.23 -59.08 25.98
N THR A 30 -16.33 -59.93 25.48
CA THR A 30 -16.26 -60.35 24.07
C THR A 30 -17.33 -61.43 23.84
N GLU A 31 -18.38 -61.10 23.11
CA GLU A 31 -19.25 -62.09 22.47
C GLU A 31 -18.79 -62.25 21.03
N ASP A 32 -18.25 -63.43 20.74
CA ASP A 32 -18.09 -64.01 19.42
C ASP A 32 -19.48 -64.24 18.79
N VAL A 33 -19.65 -63.95 17.48
CA VAL A 33 -20.35 -64.79 16.49
C VAL A 33 -20.16 -64.14 15.10
N ALA A 34 -19.42 -64.83 14.22
CA ALA A 34 -19.49 -64.70 12.76
C ALA A 34 -20.66 -65.57 12.22
N PRO A 35 -21.25 -65.26 11.06
CA PRO A 35 -20.71 -65.82 9.81
C PRO A 35 -20.85 -64.93 8.56
N GLU A 36 -19.85 -64.99 7.68
CA GLU A 36 -19.95 -64.80 6.22
C GLU A 36 -20.42 -66.11 5.54
N PRO A 37 -20.69 -66.18 4.22
CA PRO A 37 -20.71 -65.14 3.17
C PRO A 37 -21.99 -65.16 2.31
N GLU A 38 -22.21 -64.17 1.46
CA GLU A 38 -22.53 -64.39 0.04
C GLU A 38 -22.63 -63.07 -0.74
N GLN A 39 -21.89 -63.05 -1.85
CA GLN A 39 -21.79 -61.96 -2.81
C GLN A 39 -22.98 -62.03 -3.77
N GLN A 40 -23.84 -61.00 -3.80
CA GLN A 40 -24.72 -60.73 -4.94
C GLN A 40 -24.80 -59.23 -5.18
N GLN A 41 -24.16 -58.81 -6.28
CA GLN A 41 -24.32 -57.50 -6.89
C GLN A 41 -25.77 -57.35 -7.37
N SER A 42 -26.44 -56.28 -6.97
CA SER A 42 -27.62 -55.78 -7.65
C SER A 42 -27.56 -54.27 -7.72
N ASP A 43 -27.26 -53.78 -8.93
CA ASP A 43 -27.46 -52.39 -9.33
C ASP A 43 -28.97 -52.11 -9.40
N GLN A 44 -29.43 -51.13 -8.61
CA GLN A 44 -30.71 -50.44 -8.78
C GLN A 44 -30.50 -48.97 -8.39
N PRO A 45 -30.73 -48.00 -9.28
CA PRO A 45 -30.67 -46.58 -8.95
C PRO A 45 -32.07 -46.06 -8.61
N LEU A 46 -32.27 -45.53 -7.41
CA LEU A 46 -33.35 -44.61 -7.06
C LEU A 46 -32.95 -43.78 -5.84
N GLU A 47 -32.88 -42.46 -6.02
CA GLU A 47 -32.68 -41.48 -4.95
C GLU A 47 -33.80 -41.54 -3.89
N PRO A 48 -33.52 -41.04 -2.69
CA PRO A 48 -34.12 -39.73 -2.39
C PRO A 48 -33.15 -38.76 -1.71
N GLU A 49 -33.42 -37.48 -1.94
CA GLU A 49 -32.87 -36.32 -1.23
C GLU A 49 -32.77 -36.59 0.28
N GLN A 50 -31.54 -36.67 0.80
CA GLN A 50 -31.26 -36.73 2.22
C GLN A 50 -30.35 -35.55 2.59
N GLN A 51 -30.85 -34.85 3.60
CA GLN A 51 -30.22 -33.75 4.31
C GLN A 51 -28.73 -34.06 4.54
N ALA A 52 -27.86 -33.08 4.28
CA ALA A 52 -26.42 -33.21 4.38
C ALA A 52 -25.99 -33.58 5.81
N GLU A 53 -25.96 -34.88 6.11
CA GLU A 53 -25.26 -35.41 7.27
C GLU A 53 -23.77 -35.10 7.12
N PRO A 54 -23.06 -34.80 8.21
CA PRO A 54 -21.63 -34.51 8.15
C PRO A 54 -20.91 -35.72 7.55
N ASP A 55 -20.22 -35.49 6.42
CA ASP A 55 -19.43 -36.50 5.73
C ASP A 55 -18.41 -37.11 6.70
N VAL A 56 -18.73 -38.32 7.19
CA VAL A 56 -17.99 -39.05 8.22
C VAL A 56 -16.52 -39.19 7.80
N ALA A 57 -16.26 -39.33 6.50
CA ALA A 57 -14.90 -39.39 5.97
C ALA A 57 -14.10 -38.09 6.24
N ARG A 58 -14.72 -36.91 6.16
CA ARG A 58 -14.06 -35.64 6.47
C ARG A 58 -13.77 -35.50 7.96
N GLN A 59 -14.64 -36.03 8.83
CA GLN A 59 -14.44 -35.95 10.27
C GLN A 59 -13.36 -36.91 10.79
N TYR A 60 -13.29 -38.14 10.27
CA TYR A 60 -12.43 -39.19 10.81
C TYR A 60 -11.18 -39.50 9.97
N LEU A 61 -11.15 -39.14 8.68
CA LEU A 61 -10.05 -39.43 7.76
C LEU A 61 -9.22 -38.20 7.34
N SER A 62 -9.59 -36.99 7.76
CA SER A 62 -8.91 -35.72 7.41
C SER A 62 -7.47 -35.56 7.92
N GLY A 63 -7.02 -36.40 8.86
CA GLY A 63 -5.66 -36.39 9.40
C GLY A 63 -4.70 -37.41 8.76
N ARG A 64 -5.14 -38.16 7.76
CA ARG A 64 -4.33 -39.18 7.06
C ARG A 64 -3.92 -38.69 5.68
N ASN A 65 -2.97 -39.37 5.05
CA ASN A 65 -2.65 -39.19 3.63
C ASN A 65 -3.79 -39.76 2.76
N TYR A 66 -4.98 -39.18 2.86
CA TYR A 66 -6.19 -39.56 2.16
C TYR A 66 -6.93 -38.31 1.72
N ASP A 67 -7.34 -38.28 0.45
CA ASP A 67 -8.16 -37.24 -0.13
C ASP A 67 -9.60 -37.73 -0.26
N PHE A 68 -10.54 -36.96 0.29
CA PHE A 68 -11.96 -37.32 0.35
C PHE A 68 -12.66 -37.16 -1.00
N GLU A 69 -12.16 -36.28 -1.86
CA GLU A 69 -12.74 -36.04 -3.20
C GLU A 69 -12.38 -37.18 -4.16
N THR A 70 -11.12 -37.58 -4.15
CA THR A 70 -10.59 -38.64 -5.02
C THR A 70 -10.66 -40.03 -4.41
N ARG A 71 -11.08 -40.14 -3.14
CA ARG A 71 -11.14 -41.38 -2.34
C ARG A 71 -9.85 -42.21 -2.42
N GLY A 72 -8.71 -41.52 -2.43
CA GLY A 72 -7.39 -42.11 -2.65
C GLY A 72 -6.29 -41.45 -1.81
N PRO A 73 -5.04 -41.94 -1.91
CA PRO A 73 -3.92 -41.30 -1.23
C PRO A 73 -3.67 -39.89 -1.80
N LYS A 74 -3.43 -38.90 -0.94
CA LYS A 74 -3.10 -37.53 -1.35
C LYS A 74 -1.70 -37.50 -1.95
N LEU A 75 -1.64 -37.31 -3.26
CA LEU A 75 -0.38 -37.23 -3.98
C LEU A 75 0.21 -35.83 -3.85
N GLY A 76 1.48 -35.74 -3.46
CA GLY A 76 2.17 -34.46 -3.21
C GLY A 76 2.46 -33.62 -4.45
N PHE A 77 2.03 -34.07 -5.64
CA PHE A 77 2.19 -33.32 -6.89
C PHE A 77 0.98 -32.43 -7.23
N GLU A 78 -0.22 -32.79 -6.75
CA GLU A 78 -1.46 -32.07 -7.09
C GLU A 78 -1.56 -30.75 -6.32
N SER A 79 -1.19 -30.80 -5.03
CA SER A 79 -1.03 -29.59 -4.23
C SER A 79 0.43 -29.17 -4.24
N MET A 80 0.79 -28.22 -5.12
CA MET A 80 2.09 -27.56 -5.07
C MET A 80 2.32 -27.03 -3.65
N PRO A 81 3.47 -27.35 -2.99
CA PRO A 81 3.73 -26.91 -1.62
C PRO A 81 3.68 -25.39 -1.43
N ASN A 82 3.85 -24.63 -2.52
CA ASN A 82 3.84 -23.17 -2.54
C ASN A 82 2.42 -22.58 -2.64
N LYS A 83 1.40 -23.38 -2.98
CA LYS A 83 0.02 -22.91 -3.19
C LYS A 83 -0.63 -22.62 -1.84
N GLY A 84 -0.75 -21.34 -1.50
CA GLY A 84 -1.38 -20.86 -0.26
C GLY A 84 -0.40 -20.33 0.79
N LEU A 85 0.89 -20.17 0.47
CA LEU A 85 1.79 -19.41 1.32
C LEU A 85 1.46 -17.92 1.21
N GLU A 86 1.19 -17.26 2.33
CA GLU A 86 0.98 -15.81 2.40
C GLU A 86 2.27 -15.03 2.11
N ARG A 87 3.43 -15.66 2.30
CA ARG A 87 4.74 -15.05 2.08
C ARG A 87 5.34 -15.59 0.78
N PRO A 88 5.88 -14.72 -0.09
CA PRO A 88 6.55 -15.15 -1.30
C PRO A 88 7.78 -16.01 -0.94
N THR A 89 8.10 -16.93 -1.84
CA THR A 89 9.29 -17.77 -1.70
C THR A 89 10.56 -16.95 -1.90
N LEU A 90 11.69 -17.44 -1.37
CA LEU A 90 12.97 -16.76 -1.55
C LEU A 90 13.37 -16.67 -3.03
N GLU A 91 12.98 -17.65 -3.85
CA GLU A 91 13.24 -17.67 -5.28
C GLU A 91 12.45 -16.56 -6.01
N GLU A 92 11.18 -16.34 -5.64
CA GLU A 92 10.37 -15.24 -6.18
C GLU A 92 10.95 -13.88 -5.78
N GLN A 93 11.33 -13.71 -4.50
CA GLN A 93 11.99 -12.48 -4.03
C GLN A 93 13.31 -12.22 -4.75
N ALA A 94 14.11 -13.26 -4.98
CA ALA A 94 15.36 -13.15 -5.72
C ALA A 94 15.12 -12.76 -7.18
N ALA A 95 14.08 -13.30 -7.81
CA ALA A 95 13.68 -12.95 -9.16
C ALA A 95 13.24 -11.47 -9.26
N ASP A 96 12.46 -10.98 -8.30
CA ASP A 96 12.05 -9.57 -8.25
C ASP A 96 13.25 -8.64 -8.12
N VAL A 97 14.18 -8.95 -7.20
CA VAL A 97 15.42 -8.18 -7.02
C VAL A 97 16.27 -8.20 -8.28
N ALA A 98 16.41 -9.35 -8.94
CA ALA A 98 17.15 -9.45 -10.20
C ALA A 98 16.52 -8.57 -11.29
N ALA A 99 15.19 -8.60 -11.43
CA ALA A 99 14.47 -7.77 -12.40
C ALA A 99 14.64 -6.27 -12.11
N ASP A 100 14.64 -5.86 -10.85
CA ASP A 100 14.84 -4.46 -10.47
C ASP A 100 16.28 -4.00 -10.69
N VAL A 101 17.27 -4.86 -10.44
CA VAL A 101 18.68 -4.59 -10.76
C VAL A 101 18.86 -4.44 -12.27
N GLU A 102 18.26 -5.32 -13.10
CA GLU A 102 18.32 -5.21 -14.56
C GLU A 102 17.67 -3.93 -15.08
N LYS A 103 16.49 -3.55 -14.57
CA LYS A 103 15.84 -2.29 -14.93
C LYS A 103 16.72 -1.09 -14.58
N ARG A 104 17.30 -1.09 -13.38
CA ARG A 104 18.17 -0.01 -12.92
C ARG A 104 19.44 0.08 -13.76
N ALA A 105 20.07 -1.06 -14.05
CA ALA A 105 21.24 -1.11 -14.92
C ALA A 105 20.90 -0.63 -16.34
N ALA A 106 19.72 -0.96 -16.87
CA ALA A 106 19.26 -0.46 -18.17
C ALA A 106 19.01 1.06 -18.16
N GLN A 107 18.47 1.62 -17.08
CA GLN A 107 18.30 3.06 -16.91
C GLN A 107 19.65 3.77 -16.80
N GLU A 108 20.55 3.28 -15.95
CA GLU A 108 21.90 3.82 -15.79
C GLU A 108 22.68 3.74 -17.11
N ALA A 109 22.56 2.66 -17.89
CA ALA A 109 23.19 2.55 -19.21
C ALA A 109 22.62 3.56 -20.25
N GLN A 110 21.34 3.94 -20.13
CA GLN A 110 20.73 4.99 -20.96
C GLN A 110 21.16 6.40 -20.53
N ASP A 111 21.46 6.58 -19.24
CA ASP A 111 21.97 7.82 -18.66
C ASP A 111 23.49 7.97 -18.81
N ASP A 112 24.22 6.85 -18.96
CA ASP A 112 25.61 6.72 -19.37
C ASP A 112 25.82 7.06 -20.86
N LYS A 113 25.07 8.06 -21.36
CA LYS A 113 25.47 8.85 -22.51
C LYS A 113 26.83 9.43 -22.18
N GLY A 114 27.87 8.80 -22.75
CA GLY A 114 29.28 8.98 -22.40
C GLY A 114 29.61 10.39 -21.94
N ILE A 115 30.26 10.48 -20.78
CA ILE A 115 30.61 11.74 -20.12
C ILE A 115 31.21 12.68 -21.16
N ASP A 116 30.45 13.72 -21.50
CA ASP A 116 30.82 14.68 -22.52
C ASP A 116 32.01 15.50 -22.01
N LEU A 117 33.21 15.16 -22.50
CA LEU A 117 34.48 15.76 -22.11
C LEU A 117 34.51 17.28 -22.33
N LEU A 118 33.65 17.82 -23.20
CA LEU A 118 33.50 19.27 -23.41
C LEU A 118 32.60 19.94 -22.36
N LYS A 119 31.75 19.19 -21.66
CA LYS A 119 31.01 19.68 -20.47
C LYS A 119 31.85 19.62 -19.20
N LEU A 120 32.85 18.73 -19.18
CA LEU A 120 33.85 18.58 -18.12
C LEU A 120 35.02 19.58 -18.23
N GLN A 121 34.78 20.75 -18.84
CA GLN A 121 35.73 21.87 -18.82
C GLN A 121 36.19 22.20 -17.39
N PRO A 122 37.43 22.69 -17.22
CA PRO A 122 37.93 23.10 -15.91
C PRO A 122 37.01 24.16 -15.31
N LYS A 123 36.32 23.80 -14.22
CA LYS A 123 35.43 24.71 -13.50
C LYS A 123 36.25 25.72 -12.72
N LYS A 124 35.62 26.86 -12.38
CA LYS A 124 36.24 27.89 -11.52
C LYS A 124 36.66 27.27 -10.17
N PRO A 125 37.78 27.70 -9.54
CA PRO A 125 38.20 27.17 -8.25
C PRO A 125 37.12 27.23 -7.14
N ASN A 126 36.27 28.27 -7.17
CA ASN A 126 35.17 28.46 -6.22
C ASN A 126 33.87 27.73 -6.62
N TRP A 127 33.86 26.88 -7.65
CA TRP A 127 32.60 26.28 -8.13
C TRP A 127 31.99 25.32 -7.10
N ASP A 128 32.83 24.54 -6.40
CA ASP A 128 32.37 23.60 -5.39
C ASP A 128 31.93 24.32 -4.12
N LEU A 129 32.66 25.34 -3.71
CA LEU A 129 32.27 26.17 -2.57
C LEU A 129 30.92 26.86 -2.81
N LYS A 130 30.68 27.38 -4.03
CA LYS A 130 29.35 27.89 -4.42
C LYS A 130 28.26 26.83 -4.36
N ARG A 131 28.51 25.62 -4.87
CA ARG A 131 27.54 24.52 -4.83
C ARG A 131 27.19 24.13 -3.39
N ASN A 132 28.17 24.04 -2.51
CA ASN A 132 27.97 23.68 -1.11
C ASN A 132 27.30 24.81 -0.32
N LEU A 133 27.59 26.06 -0.65
CA LEU A 133 26.92 27.23 -0.07
C LEU A 133 25.45 27.31 -0.51
N GLU A 134 25.16 27.08 -1.80
CA GLU A 134 23.79 27.09 -2.35
C GLU A 134 22.87 26.11 -1.61
N LYS A 135 23.35 24.87 -1.39
CA LYS A 135 22.61 23.86 -0.62
C LYS A 135 22.27 24.31 0.79
N LYS A 136 23.19 25.02 1.46
CA LYS A 136 22.98 25.55 2.82
C LYS A 136 22.04 26.76 2.82
N MET A 137 22.10 27.58 1.77
CA MET A 137 21.28 28.78 1.64
C MET A 137 19.85 28.47 1.18
N GLY A 138 19.55 27.31 0.61
CA GLY A 138 18.23 26.98 0.07
C GLY A 138 17.06 27.28 1.01
N ILE A 139 17.14 26.86 2.28
CA ILE A 139 16.07 27.13 3.27
C ILE A 139 16.01 28.63 3.63
N LEU A 140 17.17 29.29 3.71
CA LEU A 140 17.25 30.72 4.04
C LEU A 140 16.73 31.60 2.90
N ASN A 141 16.98 31.22 1.64
CA ASN A 141 16.47 31.90 0.46
C ASN A 141 14.94 31.87 0.45
N VAL A 142 14.33 30.70 0.68
CA VAL A 142 12.85 30.58 0.78
C VAL A 142 12.27 31.50 1.86
N ARG A 143 12.92 31.59 3.03
CA ARG A 143 12.48 32.49 4.10
C ARG A 143 12.65 33.97 3.72
N THR A 144 13.76 34.29 3.06
CA THR A 144 14.05 35.64 2.56
C THR A 144 13.02 36.05 1.51
N ASP A 145 12.70 35.18 0.57
CA ASP A 145 11.71 35.43 -0.49
C ASP A 145 10.31 35.65 0.12
N ASN A 146 9.93 34.84 1.10
CA ASN A 146 8.68 35.03 1.86
C ASN A 146 8.67 36.35 2.64
N ALA A 147 9.80 36.74 3.24
CA ALA A 147 9.92 38.01 3.94
C ALA A 147 9.83 39.21 2.97
N ILE A 148 10.46 39.12 1.80
CA ILE A 148 10.36 40.12 0.72
C ILE A 148 8.91 40.23 0.26
N ALA A 149 8.22 39.11 0.00
CA ALA A 149 6.81 39.10 -0.39
C ALA A 149 5.91 39.77 0.67
N ASN A 150 6.17 39.51 1.95
CA ASN A 150 5.46 40.16 3.06
C ASN A 150 5.72 41.67 3.12
N LEU A 151 6.97 42.11 2.94
CA LEU A 151 7.32 43.54 2.90
C LEU A 151 6.66 44.24 1.72
N VAL A 152 6.66 43.62 0.55
CA VAL A 152 5.97 44.15 -0.64
C VAL A 152 4.47 44.26 -0.39
N ARG A 153 3.84 43.22 0.18
CA ARG A 153 2.42 43.27 0.55
C ARG A 153 2.12 44.39 1.55
N GLN A 154 2.96 44.56 2.57
CA GLN A 154 2.80 45.64 3.56
C GLN A 154 2.97 47.01 2.91
N ARG A 155 3.95 47.19 2.02
CA ARG A 155 4.15 48.44 1.28
C ARG A 155 2.93 48.77 0.43
N ILE A 156 2.44 47.81 -0.36
CA ILE A 156 1.23 47.99 -1.18
C ILE A 156 0.02 48.34 -0.30
N ALA A 157 -0.22 47.58 0.78
CA ALA A 157 -1.34 47.85 1.69
C ALA A 157 -1.23 49.22 2.38
N SER A 158 -0.01 49.68 2.69
CA SER A 158 0.23 51.01 3.25
C SER A 158 0.00 52.12 2.23
N SER A 159 0.44 51.95 0.97
CA SER A 159 0.15 52.86 -0.14
C SER A 159 -1.35 52.93 -0.47
N GLN A 160 -2.07 51.81 -0.33
CA GLN A 160 -3.53 51.77 -0.54
C GLN A 160 -4.34 52.40 0.61
N LYS A 161 -3.88 52.27 1.87
CA LYS A 161 -4.59 52.80 3.05
C LYS A 161 -4.25 54.24 3.38
N GLY A 162 -3.07 54.71 3.00
CA GLY A 162 -2.64 56.09 3.14
C GLY A 162 -2.17 56.59 1.80
N GLY A 163 -3.01 57.38 1.11
CA GLY A 163 -2.54 58.21 0.02
C GLY A 163 -1.46 59.14 0.57
N ASP A 164 -0.22 58.87 0.17
CA ASP A 164 0.99 59.63 0.44
C ASP A 164 1.36 59.89 1.91
N ALA A 165 2.38 59.16 2.39
CA ALA A 165 3.17 59.63 3.54
C ALA A 165 4.68 59.34 3.46
N TYR A 166 5.20 58.68 2.40
CA TYR A 166 6.64 58.37 2.31
C TYR A 166 7.23 58.31 0.88
N ALA A 167 6.61 58.99 -0.09
CA ALA A 167 7.24 59.20 -1.39
C ALA A 167 8.21 60.38 -1.30
N ARG A 168 9.50 60.11 -1.06
CA ARG A 168 10.55 61.11 -1.33
C ARG A 168 10.82 61.06 -2.84
N PRO A 169 10.55 62.12 -3.61
CA PRO A 169 10.78 62.09 -5.05
C PRO A 169 12.28 62.24 -5.28
N THR A 170 12.91 61.18 -5.77
CA THR A 170 14.18 61.30 -6.48
C THR A 170 13.84 61.62 -7.93
N GLU A 171 14.05 62.88 -8.32
CA GLU A 171 13.86 63.37 -9.67
C GLU A 171 14.78 62.62 -10.65
N GLY A 172 14.22 61.95 -11.66
CA GLY A 172 15.03 61.47 -12.79
C GLY A 172 14.56 60.28 -13.63
N GLU A 173 13.45 59.58 -13.34
CA GLU A 173 13.07 58.39 -14.14
C GLU A 173 11.75 58.53 -14.91
N PRO A 174 11.68 58.01 -16.16
CA PRO A 174 10.56 58.17 -17.06
C PRO A 174 9.36 57.34 -16.59
N ALA A 175 8.24 58.01 -16.30
CA ALA A 175 6.88 57.45 -16.19
C ALA A 175 6.83 55.97 -15.83
N GLU A 176 7.20 55.66 -14.58
CA GLU A 176 7.04 54.33 -14.01
C GLU A 176 5.52 54.07 -13.92
N VAL A 177 5.01 53.28 -14.86
CA VAL A 177 3.59 52.92 -14.93
C VAL A 177 3.24 52.24 -13.62
N ASP A 178 2.41 52.90 -12.82
CA ASP A 178 2.07 52.48 -11.46
C ASP A 178 1.54 51.04 -11.48
N GLY A 179 2.28 50.11 -10.89
CA GLY A 179 1.94 48.68 -10.94
C GLY A 179 0.57 48.37 -10.32
N LEU A 180 0.08 49.27 -9.46
CA LEU A 180 -1.26 49.22 -8.88
C LEU A 180 -2.36 49.44 -9.93
N ALA A 181 -2.15 50.38 -10.86
CA ALA A 181 -3.10 50.64 -11.94
C ALA A 181 -3.19 49.45 -12.91
N LEU A 182 -2.09 48.73 -13.13
CA LEU A 182 -2.10 47.52 -13.97
C LEU A 182 -2.89 46.36 -13.32
N VAL A 183 -2.73 46.16 -12.01
CA VAL A 183 -3.45 45.12 -11.26
C VAL A 183 -4.93 45.45 -11.12
N GLU A 184 -5.29 46.72 -10.85
CA GLU A 184 -6.69 47.15 -10.88
C GLU A 184 -7.30 47.02 -12.27
N GLY A 185 -6.56 47.41 -13.32
CA GLY A 185 -7.00 47.23 -14.71
C GLY A 185 -7.26 45.76 -15.07
N LEU A 186 -6.43 44.84 -14.57
CA LEU A 186 -6.63 43.41 -14.78
C LEU A 186 -7.88 42.89 -14.05
N ARG A 187 -8.10 43.34 -12.81
CA ARG A 187 -9.26 42.95 -11.99
C ARG A 187 -10.57 43.50 -12.53
N ILE A 188 -10.55 44.70 -13.09
CA ILE A 188 -11.69 45.31 -13.79
C ILE A 188 -12.02 44.51 -15.05
N ARG A 189 -11.00 44.17 -15.87
CA ARG A 189 -11.18 43.36 -17.08
C ARG A 189 -11.74 41.96 -16.79
N GLU A 190 -11.24 41.30 -15.75
CA GLU A 190 -11.73 39.97 -15.33
C GLU A 190 -13.21 40.05 -14.92
N LYS A 191 -13.58 41.09 -14.16
CA LYS A 191 -14.96 41.32 -13.72
C LYS A 191 -15.91 41.74 -14.86
N GLU A 192 -15.40 42.49 -15.85
CA GLU A 192 -16.15 42.83 -17.06
C GLU A 192 -16.41 41.59 -17.92
N GLY A 193 -15.39 40.74 -18.14
CA GLY A 193 -15.54 39.50 -18.90
C GLY A 193 -16.53 38.51 -18.27
N GLU A 194 -16.48 38.30 -16.95
CA GLU A 194 -17.46 37.47 -16.24
C GLU A 194 -18.90 38.04 -16.35
N GLY A 195 -19.04 39.36 -16.46
CA GLY A 195 -20.34 40.02 -16.64
C GLY A 195 -20.89 39.86 -18.05
N GLU A 196 -20.01 39.92 -19.05
CA GLU A 196 -20.34 39.70 -20.46
C GLU A 196 -20.75 38.24 -20.72
N GLU A 197 -20.01 37.26 -20.21
CA GLU A 197 -20.36 35.83 -20.34
C GLU A 197 -21.73 35.50 -19.74
N ARG A 198 -22.12 36.19 -18.65
CA ARG A 198 -23.46 36.02 -18.06
C ARG A 198 -24.55 36.60 -18.94
N ARG A 199 -24.32 37.78 -19.52
CA ARG A 199 -25.26 38.40 -20.46
C ARG A 199 -25.41 37.57 -21.73
N GLU A 200 -24.30 37.07 -22.27
CA GLU A 200 -24.29 36.21 -23.44
C GLU A 200 -25.06 34.91 -23.16
N ARG A 201 -24.89 34.31 -21.97
CA ARG A 201 -25.69 33.14 -21.55
C ARG A 201 -27.18 33.47 -21.42
N ASP A 202 -27.54 34.60 -20.82
CA ASP A 202 -28.94 35.02 -20.68
C ASP A 202 -29.58 35.34 -22.05
N GLU A 203 -28.80 35.91 -22.99
CA GLU A 203 -29.22 36.19 -24.37
C GLU A 203 -29.39 34.91 -25.20
N ASP A 204 -28.47 33.95 -25.08
CA ASP A 204 -28.56 32.62 -25.70
C ASP A 204 -29.77 31.83 -25.17
N GLU A 205 -30.04 31.90 -23.86
CA GLU A 205 -31.21 31.26 -23.24
C GLU A 205 -32.52 31.93 -23.69
N ALA A 206 -32.54 33.26 -23.81
CA ALA A 206 -33.68 34.00 -24.35
C ALA A 206 -33.93 33.70 -25.85
N LEU A 207 -32.87 33.53 -26.64
CA LEU A 207 -32.95 33.12 -28.04
C LEU A 207 -33.47 31.69 -28.19
N MET A 208 -33.07 30.76 -27.31
CA MET A 208 -33.61 29.38 -27.32
C MET A 208 -35.05 29.27 -26.83
N MET A 209 -35.53 30.18 -25.99
CA MET A 209 -36.92 30.21 -25.49
C MET A 209 -37.89 30.99 -26.38
N GLY A 210 -37.36 31.67 -27.42
CA GLY A 210 -38.12 32.49 -28.37
C GLY A 210 -38.51 31.79 -29.68
N GLU A 211 -38.22 30.50 -29.84
CA GLU A 211 -38.53 29.68 -31.04
C GLU A 211 -39.64 28.65 -30.78
#